data_AF-A0A136LPA1-F1
#
_entry.id   AF-A0A136LPA1-F1
#
_cell.length_a   1.000
_cell.length_b   1.000
_cell.length_c   1.000
_cell.angle_alpha   90.00
_cell.angle_beta   90.00
_cell.angle_gamma   90.00
#
_symmetry.space_group_name_H-M   'P 1'
#
loop_
_entity.id
_entity.type
_entity.pdbx_description
1 polymer ?
#
loop_
_entity_poly.entity_id
_entity_poly.type
_entity_poly.pdbx_seq_one_letter_code
_entity_poly.pdbx_strand_id
1 'polypeptide(L)'
;MNCPEADARLAADVLLSADLRGIDSHGVARLSGYVRLWEAKRINSNPTIKIVHETPSTAVVDGDSGLGLVVAPKAMEIAMQKAAVAGTGWVAVKGSNHFGIAGYHAMMALQKDMIGMAMTNASPLVAPTFSVERLLGTNPICVAIPADKQPPFVADFATTTAANGKLEILQRKNKEAPEGWIQKKDGSTSTNPHELKEGGALIPLGSDREHGSHKGFCLGAWVDIFSAVLSGANYGPWVPPFVSFLAPPANPVGEGIGHFLVRCVWMLSARHRNLKVIWITGSRGFALLKRPKDMITL
;
A
#
# COMPACT_ATOMS: atom_id res chain seq x y z
N MET A 1 -6.91 -1.00 -22.81
CA MET A 1 -5.51 -1.20 -22.36
C MET A 1 -4.82 -2.41 -22.99
N ASN A 2 -5.50 -3.34 -23.70
CA ASN A 2 -4.87 -4.54 -24.28
C ASN A 2 -4.11 -5.41 -23.26
N CYS A 3 -4.65 -5.52 -22.04
CA CYS A 3 -4.11 -6.35 -20.98
C CYS A 3 -4.56 -7.80 -21.20
N PRO A 4 -3.70 -8.82 -20.99
CA PRO A 4 -4.11 -10.22 -21.03
C PRO A 4 -5.33 -10.47 -20.14
N GLU A 5 -6.25 -11.35 -20.58
CA GLU A 5 -7.53 -11.54 -19.88
C GLU A 5 -7.36 -11.93 -18.41
N ALA A 6 -6.42 -12.84 -18.12
CA ALA A 6 -6.12 -13.25 -16.75
C ALA A 6 -5.63 -12.08 -15.88
N ASP A 7 -4.78 -11.22 -16.42
CA ASP A 7 -4.24 -10.05 -15.72
C ASP A 7 -5.32 -8.97 -15.54
N ALA A 8 -6.21 -8.80 -16.53
CA ALA A 8 -7.36 -7.90 -16.42
C ALA A 8 -8.35 -8.36 -15.33
N ARG A 9 -8.64 -9.66 -15.25
CA ARG A 9 -9.48 -10.25 -14.18
C ARG A 9 -8.85 -10.04 -12.81
N LEU A 10 -7.56 -10.36 -12.67
CA LEU A 10 -6.82 -10.15 -11.43
C LEU A 10 -6.85 -8.67 -10.99
N ALA A 11 -6.61 -7.75 -11.91
CA ALA A 11 -6.66 -6.32 -11.61
C ALA A 11 -8.06 -5.85 -11.18
N ALA A 12 -9.11 -6.35 -11.84
CA ALA A 12 -10.50 -6.07 -11.48
C ALA A 12 -10.82 -6.60 -10.08
N ASP A 13 -10.39 -7.82 -9.74
CA ASP A 13 -10.60 -8.42 -8.42
C ASP A 13 -9.94 -7.61 -7.30
N VAL A 14 -8.74 -7.06 -7.52
CA VAL A 14 -8.08 -6.19 -6.54
C VAL A 14 -8.91 -4.92 -6.29
N LEU A 15 -9.40 -4.26 -7.34
CA LEU A 15 -10.21 -3.04 -7.22
C LEU A 15 -11.56 -3.33 -6.55
N LEU A 16 -12.25 -4.39 -6.96
CA LEU A 16 -13.52 -4.79 -6.36
C LEU A 16 -13.36 -5.19 -4.88
N SER A 17 -12.26 -5.84 -4.53
CA SER A 17 -11.95 -6.20 -3.14
C SER A 17 -11.81 -4.98 -2.23
N ALA A 18 -11.28 -3.86 -2.76
CA ALA A 18 -11.23 -2.60 -2.03
C ALA A 18 -12.63 -2.01 -1.79
N ASP A 19 -13.48 -1.98 -2.83
CA ASP A 19 -14.87 -1.48 -2.70
C ASP A 19 -15.69 -2.34 -1.73
N LEU A 20 -15.59 -3.68 -1.83
CA LEU A 20 -16.29 -4.61 -0.92
C LEU A 20 -15.86 -4.46 0.56
N ARG A 21 -14.67 -3.88 0.80
CA ARG A 21 -14.13 -3.60 2.13
C ARG A 21 -14.40 -2.17 2.59
N GLY A 22 -15.12 -1.37 1.80
CA GLY A 22 -15.38 0.04 2.10
C GLY A 22 -14.13 0.92 2.04
N ILE A 23 -13.12 0.51 1.27
CA ILE A 23 -11.91 1.29 0.98
C ILE A 23 -12.08 1.98 -0.38
N ASP A 24 -13.12 2.81 -0.48
CA ASP A 24 -13.58 3.44 -1.73
C ASP A 24 -12.49 4.28 -2.43
N SER A 25 -11.50 4.73 -1.65
CA SER A 25 -10.35 5.48 -2.15
C SER A 25 -9.40 4.66 -3.05
N HIS A 26 -9.51 3.32 -3.06
CA HIS A 26 -8.61 2.41 -3.79
C HIS A 26 -9.33 1.36 -4.65
N GLY A 27 -10.66 1.43 -4.77
CA GLY A 27 -11.44 0.55 -5.64
C GLY A 27 -11.62 1.07 -7.06
N VAL A 28 -12.76 0.76 -7.69
CA VAL A 28 -13.02 1.04 -9.12
C VAL A 28 -12.87 2.53 -9.46
N ALA A 29 -13.06 3.42 -8.49
CA ALA A 29 -12.81 4.86 -8.64
C ALA A 29 -11.38 5.19 -9.16
N ARG A 30 -10.38 4.33 -8.91
CA ARG A 30 -8.99 4.50 -9.39
C ARG A 30 -8.74 4.01 -10.81
N LEU A 31 -9.67 3.28 -11.43
CA LEU A 31 -9.52 2.73 -12.79
C LEU A 31 -9.11 3.79 -13.81
N SER A 32 -9.74 4.97 -13.76
CA SER A 32 -9.41 6.09 -14.66
C SER A 32 -7.95 6.55 -14.53
N GLY A 33 -7.37 6.48 -13.33
CA GLY A 33 -5.95 6.79 -13.09
C GLY A 33 -5.02 5.79 -13.78
N TYR A 34 -5.35 4.50 -13.69
CA TYR A 34 -4.60 3.44 -14.40
C TYR A 34 -4.65 3.61 -15.91
N VAL A 35 -5.83 3.90 -16.47
CA VAL A 35 -5.99 4.13 -17.92
C VAL A 35 -5.14 5.32 -18.37
N ARG A 36 -5.15 6.43 -17.63
CA ARG A 36 -4.35 7.63 -17.96
C ARG A 36 -2.85 7.38 -17.88
N LEU A 37 -2.38 6.60 -16.90
CA LEU A 37 -0.98 6.22 -16.82
C LEU A 37 -0.57 5.31 -17.99
N TRP A 38 -1.45 4.39 -18.40
CA TRP A 38 -1.25 3.57 -19.58
C TRP A 38 -1.20 4.40 -20.87
N GLU A 39 -2.12 5.34 -21.07
CA GLU A 39 -2.10 6.29 -22.20
C GLU A 39 -0.81 7.12 -22.25
N ALA A 40 -0.30 7.50 -21.07
CA ALA A 40 0.97 8.19 -20.92
C ALA A 40 2.21 7.27 -21.06
N LYS A 41 2.03 5.99 -21.42
CA LYS A 41 3.10 4.98 -21.55
C LYS A 41 3.90 4.73 -20.27
N ARG A 42 3.28 4.95 -19.10
CA ARG A 42 3.88 4.74 -17.78
C ARG A 42 3.53 3.38 -17.17
N ILE A 43 2.62 2.64 -17.81
CA ILE A 43 2.23 1.28 -17.45
C ILE A 43 2.38 0.39 -18.68
N ASN A 44 3.11 -0.71 -18.52
CA ASN A 44 3.06 -1.83 -19.43
C ASN A 44 1.83 -2.69 -19.10
N SER A 45 0.88 -2.77 -20.02
CA SER A 45 -0.35 -3.56 -19.83
C SER A 45 -0.17 -5.05 -20.10
N ASN A 46 0.96 -5.46 -20.68
CA ASN A 46 1.34 -6.85 -20.92
C ASN A 46 2.78 -7.12 -20.41
N PRO A 47 3.00 -7.04 -19.09
CA PRO A 47 4.34 -7.09 -18.51
C PRO A 47 4.93 -8.51 -18.51
N THR A 48 6.22 -8.63 -18.81
CA THR A 48 6.99 -9.86 -18.61
C THR A 48 7.60 -9.86 -17.21
N ILE A 49 6.82 -10.29 -16.22
CA ILE A 49 7.25 -10.35 -14.82
C ILE A 49 8.28 -11.46 -14.64
N LYS A 50 9.44 -11.13 -14.07
CA LYS A 50 10.56 -12.09 -13.92
C LYS A 50 11.21 -11.99 -12.54
N ILE A 51 11.70 -13.12 -12.04
CA ILE A 51 12.61 -13.17 -10.90
C ILE A 51 14.01 -12.82 -11.42
N VAL A 52 14.64 -11.78 -10.87
CA VAL A 52 15.99 -11.34 -11.27
C VAL A 52 17.07 -11.79 -10.30
N HIS A 53 16.69 -12.19 -9.09
CA HIS A 53 17.57 -12.78 -8.09
C HIS A 53 16.74 -13.64 -7.13
N GLU A 54 17.26 -14.79 -6.70
CA GLU A 54 16.58 -15.61 -5.71
C GLU A 54 17.49 -16.48 -4.85
N THR A 55 16.98 -16.80 -3.66
CA THR A 55 17.47 -17.83 -2.74
C THR A 55 16.28 -18.73 -2.35
N PRO A 56 16.46 -19.77 -1.51
CA PRO A 56 15.34 -20.60 -1.06
C PRO A 56 14.20 -19.83 -0.37
N SER A 57 14.52 -18.75 0.36
CA SER A 57 13.55 -17.95 1.13
C SER A 57 13.38 -16.51 0.65
N THR A 58 14.14 -16.05 -0.35
CA THR A 58 14.06 -14.67 -0.85
C THR A 58 14.00 -14.58 -2.38
N ALA A 59 13.43 -13.50 -2.91
CA ALA A 59 13.55 -13.13 -4.32
C ALA A 59 13.48 -11.62 -4.54
N VAL A 60 14.08 -11.17 -5.64
CA VAL A 60 13.83 -9.87 -6.25
C VAL A 60 13.07 -10.09 -7.57
N VAL A 61 11.95 -9.39 -7.74
CA VAL A 61 11.08 -9.47 -8.91
C VAL A 61 11.13 -8.15 -9.67
N ASP A 62 11.30 -8.22 -10.97
CA ASP A 62 11.13 -7.09 -11.90
C ASP A 62 9.72 -7.18 -12.51
N GLY A 63 8.93 -6.14 -12.27
CA GLY A 63 7.54 -6.01 -12.71
C GLY A 63 7.37 -5.50 -14.14
N ASP A 64 8.44 -5.15 -14.85
CA ASP A 64 8.41 -4.68 -16.24
C ASP A 64 7.45 -3.49 -16.48
N SER A 65 7.47 -2.53 -15.56
CA SER A 65 6.54 -1.39 -15.49
C SER A 65 5.06 -1.79 -15.50
N GLY A 66 4.76 -3.01 -15.05
CA GLY A 66 3.42 -3.58 -15.05
C GLY A 66 2.44 -2.86 -14.12
N LEU A 67 1.16 -3.21 -14.25
CA LEU A 67 0.14 -2.84 -13.27
C LEU A 67 0.49 -3.44 -11.91
N GLY A 68 0.62 -2.60 -10.87
CA GLY A 68 0.83 -3.10 -9.50
C GLY A 68 -0.26 -4.07 -9.04
N LEU A 69 -1.49 -3.89 -9.56
CA LEU A 69 -2.63 -4.79 -9.36
C LEU A 69 -2.39 -6.22 -9.88
N VAL A 70 -1.40 -6.42 -10.74
CA VAL A 70 -1.02 -7.71 -11.34
C VAL A 70 0.34 -8.18 -10.82
N VAL A 71 1.31 -7.26 -10.72
CA VAL A 71 2.66 -7.58 -10.25
C VAL A 71 2.66 -8.00 -8.78
N ALA A 72 1.94 -7.30 -7.91
CA ALA A 72 1.96 -7.58 -6.47
C ALA A 72 1.31 -8.92 -6.09
N PRO A 73 0.16 -9.35 -6.66
CA PRO A 73 -0.36 -10.69 -6.40
C PRO A 73 0.59 -11.81 -6.86
N LYS A 74 1.18 -11.68 -8.06
CA LYS A 74 2.16 -12.65 -8.58
C LYS A 74 3.42 -12.70 -7.70
N ALA A 75 3.89 -11.56 -7.19
CA ALA A 75 5.00 -11.50 -6.24
C ALA A 75 4.65 -12.15 -4.88
N MET A 76 3.41 -11.98 -4.39
CA MET A 76 2.95 -12.66 -3.19
C MET A 76 2.85 -14.17 -3.38
N GLU A 77 2.43 -14.64 -4.56
CA GLU A 77 2.45 -16.09 -4.88
C GLU A 77 3.87 -16.66 -4.80
N ILE A 78 4.87 -15.95 -5.32
CA ILE A 78 6.29 -16.34 -5.20
C ILE A 78 6.70 -16.39 -3.72
N ALA A 79 6.33 -15.40 -2.91
CA ALA A 79 6.59 -15.42 -1.47
C ALA A 79 5.94 -16.63 -0.77
N MET A 80 4.71 -16.98 -1.17
CA MET A 80 3.99 -18.14 -0.67
C MET A 80 4.65 -19.47 -1.05
N GLN A 81 5.12 -19.59 -2.28
CA GLN A 81 5.86 -20.76 -2.75
C GLN A 81 7.17 -20.94 -1.99
N LYS A 82 7.96 -19.87 -1.81
CA LYS A 82 9.22 -19.91 -1.06
C LYS A 82 9.00 -20.26 0.41
N ALA A 83 7.96 -19.69 1.04
CA ALA A 83 7.65 -20.02 2.43
C ALA A 83 7.20 -21.47 2.63
N ALA A 84 6.55 -22.08 1.64
CA ALA A 84 6.21 -23.50 1.70
C ALA A 84 7.45 -24.40 1.73
N VAL A 85 8.58 -23.95 1.15
CA VAL A 85 9.85 -24.68 1.12
C VAL A 85 10.73 -24.35 2.33
N ALA A 86 10.93 -23.07 2.62
CA ALA A 86 11.93 -22.59 3.58
C ALA A 86 11.33 -22.06 4.90
N GLY A 87 10.01 -22.20 5.10
CA GLY A 87 9.28 -21.67 6.26
C GLY A 87 8.98 -20.17 6.20
N THR A 88 9.74 -19.39 5.41
CA THR A 88 9.46 -17.98 5.13
C THR A 88 9.81 -17.63 3.67
N GLY A 89 9.19 -16.58 3.15
CA GLY A 89 9.35 -16.08 1.80
C GLY A 89 9.33 -14.56 1.79
N TRP A 90 10.40 -13.92 1.32
CA TRP A 90 10.57 -12.48 1.31
C TRP A 90 10.83 -12.01 -0.12
N VAL A 91 9.90 -11.27 -0.69
CA VAL A 91 9.95 -10.85 -2.09
C VAL A 91 9.95 -9.33 -2.18
N ALA A 92 11.04 -8.78 -2.69
CA ALA A 92 11.15 -7.37 -3.04
C ALA A 92 10.86 -7.18 -4.53
N VAL A 93 10.09 -6.14 -4.88
CA VAL A 93 9.66 -5.88 -6.26
C VAL A 93 10.22 -4.54 -6.70
N LYS A 94 10.72 -4.47 -7.93
CA LYS A 94 11.00 -3.22 -8.65
C LYS A 94 10.23 -3.14 -9.95
N GLY A 95 10.23 -1.96 -10.59
CA GLY A 95 9.59 -1.79 -11.89
C GLY A 95 8.08 -2.02 -11.85
N SER A 96 7.40 -1.65 -10.75
CA SER A 96 5.95 -1.77 -10.64
C SER A 96 5.24 -0.41 -10.63
N ASN A 97 3.92 -0.43 -10.41
CA ASN A 97 3.03 0.73 -10.30
C ASN A 97 2.12 0.61 -9.08
N HIS A 98 1.18 1.54 -8.90
CA HIS A 98 0.22 1.51 -7.78
C HIS A 98 -0.54 0.17 -7.70
N PHE A 99 -0.51 -0.48 -6.53
CA PHE A 99 -1.00 -1.85 -6.35
C PHE A 99 -2.38 -1.98 -5.68
N GLY A 100 -3.13 -0.88 -5.57
CA GLY A 100 -4.43 -0.88 -4.90
C GLY A 100 -4.29 -0.97 -3.38
N ILE A 101 -5.12 -1.80 -2.74
CA ILE A 101 -5.06 -2.03 -1.29
C ILE A 101 -3.98 -3.05 -0.93
N ALA A 102 -3.16 -2.76 0.08
CA ALA A 102 -2.14 -3.70 0.57
C ALA A 102 -2.79 -4.96 1.17
N GLY A 103 -3.99 -4.81 1.74
CA GLY A 103 -4.84 -5.87 2.26
C GLY A 103 -5.03 -7.03 1.30
N TYR A 104 -5.31 -6.78 0.02
CA TYR A 104 -5.55 -7.83 -0.97
C TYR A 104 -4.40 -8.83 -0.99
N HIS A 105 -3.19 -8.32 -1.17
CA HIS A 105 -1.96 -9.11 -1.31
C HIS A 105 -1.66 -9.86 -0.01
N ALA A 106 -1.69 -9.18 1.14
CA ALA A 106 -1.43 -9.82 2.43
C ALA A 106 -2.45 -10.93 2.76
N MET A 107 -3.72 -10.77 2.36
CA MET A 107 -4.76 -11.77 2.66
C MET A 107 -4.74 -13.00 1.75
N MET A 108 -4.09 -12.97 0.58
CA MET A 108 -3.90 -14.18 -0.26
C MET A 108 -3.29 -15.31 0.56
N ALA A 109 -2.41 -14.91 1.46
CA ALA A 109 -1.69 -15.72 2.41
C ALA A 109 -2.63 -16.44 3.42
N LEU A 110 -3.82 -15.93 3.71
CA LEU A 110 -4.78 -16.59 4.61
C LEU A 110 -5.31 -17.91 4.06
N GLN A 111 -5.42 -18.03 2.72
CA GLN A 111 -5.95 -19.24 2.06
C GLN A 111 -5.07 -20.49 2.27
N LYS A 112 -3.83 -20.30 2.72
CA LYS A 112 -2.87 -21.38 2.98
C LYS A 112 -2.45 -21.45 4.45
N ASP A 113 -3.25 -20.93 5.38
CA ASP A 113 -3.01 -20.90 6.83
C ASP A 113 -1.60 -20.39 7.20
N MET A 114 -1.19 -19.25 6.64
CA MET A 114 0.02 -18.58 7.13
C MET A 114 -0.14 -17.06 7.25
N ILE A 115 0.87 -16.38 7.78
CA ILE A 115 0.91 -14.91 7.91
C ILE A 115 1.29 -14.26 6.58
N GLY A 116 0.60 -13.20 6.18
CA GLY A 116 0.98 -12.38 5.02
C GLY A 116 1.29 -10.96 5.43
N MET A 117 2.31 -10.34 4.82
CA MET A 117 2.56 -8.91 4.92
C MET A 117 2.77 -8.32 3.54
N ALA A 118 2.26 -7.10 3.33
CA ALA A 118 2.42 -6.38 2.08
C ALA A 118 2.71 -4.89 2.37
N MET A 119 3.71 -4.36 1.69
CA MET A 119 4.15 -2.97 1.79
C MET A 119 4.42 -2.42 0.39
N THR A 120 4.23 -1.12 0.21
CA THR A 120 4.64 -0.39 -1.00
C THR A 120 5.07 1.01 -0.61
N ASN A 121 5.99 1.60 -1.38
CA ASN A 121 6.18 3.04 -1.32
C ASN A 121 5.29 3.77 -2.33
N ALA A 122 5.24 5.09 -2.19
CA ALA A 122 4.44 5.97 -3.05
C ALA A 122 5.15 7.31 -3.25
N SER A 123 4.66 8.10 -4.22
CA SER A 123 5.19 9.43 -4.51
C SER A 123 5.20 10.36 -3.30
N PRO A 124 6.19 11.26 -3.20
CA PRO A 124 6.43 12.08 -2.01
C PRO A 124 5.27 13.03 -1.72
N LEU A 125 4.57 12.77 -0.61
CA LEU A 125 3.47 13.60 -0.09
C LEU A 125 3.64 13.94 1.39
N VAL A 126 4.57 13.27 2.06
CA VAL A 126 4.71 13.26 3.51
C VAL A 126 6.03 13.91 3.90
N ALA A 127 5.96 14.86 4.83
CA ALA A 127 7.14 15.44 5.45
C ALA A 127 7.59 14.57 6.64
N PRO A 128 8.87 14.16 6.72
CA PRO A 128 9.41 13.54 7.92
C PRO A 128 9.26 14.43 9.15
N THR A 129 9.37 13.81 10.33
CA THR A 129 9.29 14.57 11.60
C THR A 129 10.37 15.64 11.62
N PHE A 130 9.98 16.89 11.90
CA PHE A 130 10.83 18.10 11.87
C PHE A 130 11.31 18.54 10.49
N SER A 131 10.69 18.06 9.41
CA SER A 131 10.95 18.53 8.05
C SER A 131 9.75 19.31 7.50
N VAL A 132 10.02 20.20 6.54
CA VAL A 132 9.01 20.84 5.70
C VAL A 132 8.99 20.29 4.28
N GLU A 133 9.99 19.49 3.92
CA GLU A 133 10.12 18.88 2.60
C GLU A 133 9.40 17.53 2.55
N ARG A 134 8.68 17.29 1.44
CA ARG A 134 8.05 16.00 1.16
C ARG A 134 9.12 15.02 0.73
N LEU A 135 9.35 13.99 1.55
CA LEU A 135 10.35 12.98 1.28
C LEU A 135 9.76 11.58 1.17
N LEU A 136 8.64 11.29 1.84
CA LEU A 136 8.05 9.95 1.85
C LEU A 136 6.67 9.94 1.20
N GLY A 137 6.25 8.77 0.69
CA GLY A 137 4.86 8.50 0.37
C GLY A 137 4.05 8.16 1.63
N THR A 138 2.75 7.88 1.44
CA THR A 138 1.88 7.38 2.52
C THR A 138 2.24 5.96 2.98
N ASN A 139 3.06 5.27 2.19
CA ASN A 139 3.84 4.08 2.54
C ASN A 139 3.09 3.07 3.43
N PRO A 140 2.04 2.40 2.93
CA PRO A 140 1.20 1.54 3.77
C PRO A 140 1.89 0.25 4.21
N ILE A 141 1.44 -0.24 5.37
CA ILE A 141 1.77 -1.54 5.93
C ILE A 141 0.47 -2.34 6.04
N CYS A 142 0.46 -3.54 5.46
CA CYS A 142 -0.56 -4.52 5.76
C CYS A 142 0.02 -5.79 6.39
N VAL A 143 -0.65 -6.30 7.43
CA VAL A 143 -0.38 -7.59 8.06
C VAL A 143 -1.69 -8.38 8.19
N ALA A 144 -1.71 -9.60 7.65
CA ALA A 144 -2.83 -10.52 7.70
C ALA A 144 -2.43 -11.83 8.38
N ILE A 145 -3.24 -12.27 9.34
CA ILE A 145 -2.88 -13.26 10.35
C ILE A 145 -4.09 -14.22 10.51
N PRO A 146 -3.98 -15.51 10.13
CA PRO A 146 -5.07 -16.47 10.32
C PRO A 146 -5.40 -16.67 11.80
N ALA A 147 -6.66 -17.02 12.08
CA ALA A 147 -7.16 -17.14 13.45
C ALA A 147 -8.04 -18.40 13.65
N ASP A 148 -7.74 -19.48 12.93
CA ASP A 148 -8.47 -20.76 12.98
C ASP A 148 -9.99 -20.56 12.81
N LYS A 149 -10.78 -20.76 13.88
CA LYS A 149 -12.25 -20.60 13.87
C LYS A 149 -12.72 -19.14 13.98
N GLN A 150 -11.83 -18.21 14.30
CA GLN A 150 -12.14 -16.79 14.41
C GLN A 150 -11.85 -16.06 13.09
N PRO A 151 -12.47 -14.88 12.86
CA PRO A 151 -12.07 -14.03 11.76
C PRO A 151 -10.57 -13.71 11.82
N PRO A 152 -9.86 -13.71 10.68
CA PRO A 152 -8.44 -13.40 10.63
C PRO A 152 -8.21 -11.95 11.09
N PHE A 153 -7.06 -11.71 11.71
CA PHE A 153 -6.61 -10.34 11.97
C PHE A 153 -6.05 -9.76 10.68
N VAL A 154 -6.52 -8.58 10.29
CA VAL A 154 -6.02 -7.83 9.14
C VAL A 154 -5.88 -6.37 9.54
N ALA A 155 -4.64 -5.90 9.62
CA ALA A 155 -4.31 -4.49 9.80
C ALA A 155 -3.76 -3.95 8.48
N ASP A 156 -4.49 -3.05 7.83
CA ASP A 156 -4.12 -2.39 6.58
C ASP A 156 -4.20 -0.87 6.79
N PHE A 157 -3.06 -0.19 6.86
CA PHE A 157 -2.98 1.23 7.22
C PHE A 157 -1.81 1.95 6.55
N ALA A 158 -2.00 3.23 6.26
CA ALA A 158 -0.92 4.13 5.88
C ALA A 158 -0.05 4.48 7.10
N THR A 159 1.23 4.77 6.90
CA THR A 159 2.13 5.24 7.99
C THR A 159 1.97 6.73 8.32
N THR A 160 0.94 7.36 7.73
CA THR A 160 0.53 8.75 7.94
C THR A 160 -0.73 8.84 8.79
N THR A 161 -1.01 10.01 9.35
CA THR A 161 -2.26 10.26 10.10
C THR A 161 -3.51 10.14 9.24
N ALA A 162 -3.39 10.41 7.93
CA ALA A 162 -4.44 10.18 6.95
C ALA A 162 -3.89 9.78 5.58
N ALA A 163 -4.70 9.03 4.83
CA ALA A 163 -4.44 8.75 3.42
C ALA A 163 -4.82 9.97 2.56
N ASN A 164 -4.09 10.21 1.46
CA ASN A 164 -4.39 11.29 0.52
C ASN A 164 -5.84 11.25 0.00
N GLY A 165 -6.39 10.05 -0.22
CA GLY A 165 -7.79 9.89 -0.63
C GLY A 165 -8.82 10.45 0.36
N LYS A 166 -8.50 10.49 1.67
CA LYS A 166 -9.38 11.15 2.65
C LYS A 166 -9.40 12.67 2.48
N LEU A 167 -8.26 13.27 2.14
CA LEU A 167 -8.21 14.69 1.79
C LEU A 167 -9.00 14.99 0.53
N GLU A 168 -8.87 14.16 -0.52
CA GLU A 168 -9.67 14.30 -1.75
C GLU A 168 -11.18 14.26 -1.45
N ILE A 169 -11.63 13.42 -0.52
CA ILE A 169 -13.03 13.36 -0.09
C ILE A 169 -13.44 14.63 0.66
N LEU A 170 -12.60 15.14 1.56
CA LEU A 170 -12.87 16.38 2.30
C LEU A 170 -12.95 17.59 1.37
N GLN A 171 -12.08 17.68 0.36
CA GLN A 171 -12.13 18.71 -0.69
C GLN A 171 -13.48 18.66 -1.44
N ARG A 172 -13.94 17.48 -1.85
CA ARG A 172 -15.24 17.31 -2.54
C ARG A 172 -16.43 17.65 -1.65
N LYS A 173 -16.34 17.36 -0.35
CA LYS A 173 -17.36 17.66 0.65
C LYS A 173 -17.28 19.10 1.17
N ASN A 174 -16.28 19.88 0.75
CA ASN A 174 -15.97 21.21 1.25
C ASN A 174 -15.89 21.27 2.80
N LYS A 175 -15.15 20.31 3.39
CA LYS A 175 -14.96 20.18 4.85
C LYS A 175 -13.49 20.31 5.22
N GLU A 176 -13.24 20.81 6.43
CA GLU A 176 -11.90 20.87 7.00
C GLU A 176 -11.38 19.47 7.40
N ALA A 177 -10.06 19.31 7.34
CA ALA A 177 -9.36 18.15 7.88
C ALA A 177 -9.17 18.28 9.39
N PRO A 178 -9.18 17.17 10.14
CA PRO A 178 -8.76 17.17 11.53
C PRO A 178 -7.36 17.74 11.71
N GLU A 179 -7.14 18.41 12.84
CA GLU A 179 -5.81 18.87 13.22
C GLU A 179 -4.83 17.68 13.31
N GLY A 180 -3.57 17.92 12.94
CA GLY A 180 -2.54 16.89 12.92
C GLY A 180 -2.55 15.98 11.68
N TRP A 181 -3.30 16.33 10.63
CA TRP A 181 -3.24 15.63 9.35
C TRP A 181 -2.26 16.25 8.37
N ILE A 182 -2.14 17.57 8.41
CA ILE A 182 -1.50 18.35 7.37
C ILE A 182 -0.72 19.50 8.00
N GLN A 183 0.41 19.82 7.39
CA GLN A 183 1.17 21.03 7.68
C GLN A 183 1.24 21.93 6.43
N LYS A 184 1.39 23.23 6.65
CA LYS A 184 1.65 24.21 5.59
C LYS A 184 3.08 24.09 5.08
N LYS A 185 3.39 24.85 4.03
CA LYS A 185 4.74 24.95 3.45
C LYS A 185 5.82 25.38 4.47
N ASP A 186 5.44 26.16 5.47
CA ASP A 186 6.33 26.63 6.55
C ASP A 186 6.44 25.64 7.73
N GLY A 187 5.69 24.53 7.71
CA GLY A 187 5.64 23.53 8.77
C GLY A 187 4.60 23.80 9.87
N SER A 188 3.86 24.92 9.82
CA SER A 188 2.75 25.17 10.76
C SER A 188 1.56 24.24 10.49
N THR A 189 0.71 24.01 11.50
CA THR A 189 -0.44 23.11 11.37
C THR A 189 -1.50 23.71 10.42
N SER A 190 -2.22 22.85 9.69
CA SER A 190 -3.31 23.25 8.79
C SER A 190 -4.45 22.25 8.85
N THR A 191 -5.68 22.78 8.80
CA THR A 191 -6.91 21.99 8.62
C THR A 191 -7.45 22.12 7.19
N ASN A 192 -6.78 22.89 6.31
CA ASN A 192 -7.21 23.07 4.93
C ASN A 192 -6.85 21.82 4.10
N PRO A 193 -7.80 21.05 3.56
CA PRO A 193 -7.49 19.85 2.79
C PRO A 193 -6.83 20.18 1.44
N HIS A 194 -6.78 21.44 1.01
CA HIS A 194 -6.12 21.89 -0.21
C HIS A 194 -4.63 22.20 -0.06
N GLU A 195 -4.09 22.17 1.16
CA GLU A 195 -2.71 22.58 1.47
C GLU A 195 -1.63 21.83 0.64
N LEU A 196 -1.90 20.58 0.25
CA LEU A 196 -1.00 19.82 -0.63
C LEU A 196 -0.82 20.45 -2.02
N LYS A 197 -1.77 21.26 -2.50
CA LYS A 197 -1.64 22.02 -3.75
C LYS A 197 -0.84 23.31 -3.55
N GLU A 198 -0.76 23.80 -2.32
CA GLU A 198 -0.10 25.05 -1.94
C GLU A 198 1.35 24.84 -1.44
N GLY A 199 1.81 23.59 -1.43
CA GLY A 199 3.18 23.23 -1.08
C GLY A 199 3.36 22.69 0.34
N GLY A 200 2.28 22.51 1.11
CA GLY A 200 2.34 21.83 2.41
C GLY A 200 2.49 20.32 2.31
N ALA A 201 2.31 19.57 3.39
CA ALA A 201 2.55 18.13 3.39
C ALA A 201 1.60 17.38 4.33
N LEU A 202 1.37 16.10 4.03
CA LEU A 202 0.87 15.17 5.03
C LEU A 202 1.96 14.94 6.09
N ILE A 203 1.55 14.60 7.30
CA ILE A 203 2.49 14.30 8.38
C ILE A 203 2.39 12.85 8.86
N PRO A 204 3.47 12.32 9.49
CA PRO A 204 3.53 10.92 9.87
C PRO A 204 2.54 10.57 10.99
N LEU A 205 2.17 9.29 11.11
CA LEU A 205 1.36 8.80 12.21
C LEU A 205 1.98 9.21 13.56
N GLY A 206 1.17 9.79 14.43
CA GLY A 206 1.64 10.44 15.65
C GLY A 206 1.78 11.95 15.52
N SER A 207 1.46 12.55 14.37
CA SER A 207 1.30 14.00 14.14
C SER A 207 2.52 14.85 14.49
N ASP A 208 2.67 15.20 15.76
CA ASP A 208 3.73 16.06 16.28
C ASP A 208 4.68 15.30 17.21
N ARG A 209 5.61 16.03 17.84
CA ARG A 209 6.61 15.43 18.73
C ARG A 209 5.98 14.72 19.93
N GLU A 210 5.00 15.35 20.57
CA GLU A 210 4.39 14.88 21.81
C GLU A 210 3.50 13.66 21.56
N HIS A 211 2.84 13.61 20.41
CA HIS A 211 1.97 12.50 20.00
C HIS A 211 2.72 11.37 19.27
N GLY A 212 4.04 11.49 19.12
CA GLY A 212 4.90 10.40 18.67
C GLY A 212 5.12 10.30 17.16
N SER A 213 5.08 11.42 16.43
CA SER A 213 5.34 11.50 14.97
C SER A 213 6.57 10.72 14.50
N HIS A 214 7.65 10.71 15.29
CA HIS A 214 8.87 9.97 14.96
C HIS A 214 8.60 8.47 14.74
N LYS A 215 7.60 7.88 15.41
CA LYS A 215 7.21 6.48 15.22
C LYS A 215 6.59 6.26 13.84
N GLY A 216 5.65 7.11 13.42
CA GLY A 216 5.08 7.06 12.07
C GLY A 216 6.11 7.30 10.99
N PHE A 217 7.06 8.22 11.24
CA PHE A 217 8.18 8.45 10.34
C PHE A 217 9.06 7.19 10.20
N CYS A 218 9.46 6.56 11.30
CA CYS A 218 10.25 5.33 11.28
C CYS A 218 9.52 4.20 10.54
N LEU A 219 8.19 4.06 10.72
CA LEU A 219 7.39 3.09 9.97
C LEU A 219 7.36 3.40 8.47
N GLY A 220 7.18 4.67 8.08
CA GLY A 220 7.18 5.09 6.68
C GLY A 220 8.54 4.89 6.00
N ALA A 221 9.64 5.18 6.72
CA ALA A 221 11.00 4.94 6.24
C ALA A 221 11.30 3.44 6.13
N TRP A 222 10.83 2.61 7.06
CA TRP A 222 10.92 1.15 6.98
C TRP A 222 10.29 0.64 5.69
N VAL A 223 9.05 1.05 5.40
CA VAL A 223 8.35 0.68 4.17
C VAL A 223 9.12 1.12 2.92
N ASP A 224 9.67 2.33 2.91
CA ASP A 224 10.41 2.84 1.76
C ASP A 224 11.68 2.02 1.48
N ILE A 225 12.46 1.74 2.52
CA ILE A 225 13.68 0.92 2.42
C ILE A 225 13.35 -0.49 1.93
N PHE A 226 12.35 -1.13 2.53
CA PHE A 226 12.03 -2.53 2.21
C PHE A 226 11.40 -2.66 0.82
N SER A 227 10.55 -1.71 0.44
CA SER A 227 9.86 -1.75 -0.85
C SER A 227 10.78 -1.41 -2.01
N ALA A 228 11.76 -0.50 -1.81
CA ALA A 228 12.53 0.05 -2.91
C ALA A 228 14.05 -0.22 -2.85
N VAL A 229 14.71 0.04 -1.73
CA VAL A 229 16.18 -0.09 -1.64
C VAL A 229 16.61 -1.54 -1.85
N LEU A 230 15.86 -2.51 -1.32
CA LEU A 230 16.17 -3.94 -1.46
C LEU A 230 15.97 -4.48 -2.88
N SER A 231 15.06 -3.89 -3.67
CA SER A 231 14.76 -4.34 -5.03
C SER A 231 15.49 -3.54 -6.11
N GLY A 232 15.96 -2.33 -5.80
CA GLY A 232 16.45 -1.36 -6.78
C GLY A 232 15.33 -0.51 -7.41
N ALA A 233 14.16 -0.39 -6.76
CA ALA A 233 13.13 0.57 -7.16
C ALA A 233 13.45 2.00 -6.69
N ASN A 234 12.69 2.98 -7.20
CA ASN A 234 12.80 4.35 -6.70
C ASN A 234 12.29 4.44 -5.26
N TYR A 235 12.96 5.24 -4.44
CA TYR A 235 12.58 5.54 -3.06
C TYR A 235 12.44 7.05 -2.86
N GLY A 236 11.83 7.44 -1.74
CA GLY A 236 11.61 8.82 -1.33
C GLY A 236 11.17 9.78 -2.45
N PRO A 237 11.90 10.88 -2.71
CA PRO A 237 11.50 11.88 -3.70
C PRO A 237 11.56 11.41 -5.15
N TRP A 238 12.19 10.27 -5.43
CA TRP A 238 12.32 9.72 -6.78
C TRP A 238 11.17 8.81 -7.19
N VAL A 239 10.22 8.52 -6.28
CA VAL A 239 9.08 7.64 -6.60
C VAL A 239 8.15 8.31 -7.62
N PRO A 240 7.85 7.67 -8.77
CA PRO A 240 7.00 8.27 -9.79
C PRO A 240 5.57 8.56 -9.30
N PRO A 241 4.96 9.69 -9.68
CA PRO A 241 3.61 10.06 -9.24
C PRO A 241 2.53 9.18 -9.88
N PHE A 242 1.52 8.74 -9.12
CA PHE A 242 0.41 7.96 -9.69
C PHE A 242 -0.49 8.79 -10.65
N VAL A 243 -0.40 10.11 -10.61
CA VAL A 243 -1.10 10.98 -11.55
C VAL A 243 -0.29 11.19 -12.83
N SER A 244 -0.94 11.10 -13.99
CA SER A 244 -0.28 11.17 -15.30
C SER A 244 0.15 12.57 -15.72
N PHE A 245 -0.47 13.63 -15.17
CA PHE A 245 -0.15 15.02 -15.52
C PHE A 245 1.12 15.55 -14.83
N LEU A 246 1.62 14.85 -13.80
CA LEU A 246 2.93 15.15 -13.22
C LEU A 246 3.98 14.30 -13.91
N ALA A 247 5.04 14.95 -14.39
CA ALA A 247 6.18 14.27 -14.98
C ALA A 247 6.89 13.40 -13.91
N PRO A 248 7.37 12.20 -14.28
CA PRO A 248 8.30 11.45 -13.44
C PRO A 248 9.60 12.26 -13.18
N PRO A 249 10.33 11.94 -12.11
CA PRO A 249 11.64 12.55 -11.85
C PRO A 249 12.60 12.35 -13.03
N ALA A 250 13.34 13.40 -13.40
CA ALA A 250 14.25 13.39 -14.55
C ALA A 250 15.46 12.44 -14.36
N ASN A 251 15.94 12.30 -13.12
CA ASN A 251 17.07 11.47 -12.75
C ASN A 251 16.64 10.46 -11.68
N PRO A 252 15.95 9.36 -12.05
CA PRO A 252 15.53 8.35 -11.10
C PRO A 252 16.74 7.59 -10.52
N VAL A 253 16.61 7.14 -9.27
CA VAL A 253 17.65 6.35 -8.58
C VAL A 253 17.41 4.84 -8.68
N GLY A 254 16.24 4.44 -9.22
CA GLY A 254 15.86 3.06 -9.44
C GLY A 254 14.71 2.93 -10.44
N GLU A 255 14.05 1.78 -10.45
CA GLU A 255 13.02 1.45 -11.44
C GLU A 255 11.61 1.41 -10.83
N GLY A 256 10.71 2.27 -11.32
CA GLY A 256 9.29 2.25 -10.96
C GLY A 256 8.99 2.43 -9.46
N ILE A 257 7.81 1.95 -9.05
CA ILE A 257 7.39 1.80 -7.65
C ILE A 257 7.84 0.44 -7.13
N GLY A 258 8.26 0.40 -5.86
CA GLY A 258 8.69 -0.81 -5.19
C GLY A 258 7.60 -1.41 -4.30
N HIS A 259 7.63 -2.73 -4.14
CA HIS A 259 6.76 -3.45 -3.19
C HIS A 259 7.56 -4.45 -2.38
N PHE A 260 7.08 -4.77 -1.18
CA PHE A 260 7.65 -5.82 -0.36
C PHE A 260 6.58 -6.74 0.19
N LEU A 261 6.69 -8.02 -0.18
CA LEU A 261 5.72 -9.05 0.12
C LEU A 261 6.40 -10.10 0.99
N VAL A 262 5.86 -10.34 2.18
CA VAL A 262 6.40 -11.31 3.11
C VAL A 262 5.39 -12.37 3.42
N ARG A 263 5.92 -13.57 3.55
CA ARG A 263 5.22 -14.74 3.99
C ARG A 263 6.02 -15.45 5.06
N CYS A 264 5.35 -15.87 6.12
CA CYS A 264 5.91 -16.80 7.10
C CYS A 264 4.88 -17.89 7.42
N VAL A 265 5.32 -19.15 7.49
CA VAL A 265 4.52 -20.26 8.02
C VAL A 265 4.07 -19.88 9.44
N TRP A 266 2.82 -20.20 9.77
CA TRP A 266 2.28 -19.91 11.09
C TRP A 266 2.94 -20.80 12.15
N MET A 267 3.97 -20.28 12.82
CA MET A 267 4.82 -21.02 13.76
C MET A 267 4.33 -20.95 15.23
N LEU A 268 3.02 -20.97 15.49
CA LEU A 268 2.53 -21.19 16.86
C LEU A 268 2.24 -22.68 17.09
N SER A 269 2.75 -23.21 18.20
CA SER A 269 2.31 -24.51 18.71
C SER A 269 0.78 -24.51 18.81
N ALA A 270 0.15 -25.63 18.41
CA ALA A 270 -1.31 -25.77 18.27
C ALA A 270 -2.13 -25.34 19.51
N ARG A 271 -1.49 -25.16 20.68
CA ARG A 271 -2.11 -24.68 21.92
C ARG A 271 -2.48 -23.18 21.92
N HIS A 272 -1.98 -22.36 21.00
CA HIS A 272 -2.17 -20.89 21.02
C HIS A 272 -2.90 -20.33 19.78
N ARG A 273 -3.64 -21.14 19.04
CA ARG A 273 -4.44 -20.69 17.87
C ARG A 273 -5.62 -19.77 18.23
N ASN A 274 -6.00 -19.73 19.50
CA ASN A 274 -7.02 -18.81 20.01
C ASN A 274 -6.42 -17.44 20.32
N LEU A 275 -6.04 -16.68 19.28
CA LEU A 275 -5.96 -15.24 19.43
C LEU A 275 -7.37 -14.73 19.73
N LYS A 276 -7.70 -14.50 21.00
CA LYS A 276 -8.77 -13.57 21.35
C LYS A 276 -8.29 -12.20 20.86
N VAL A 277 -8.55 -11.91 19.59
CA VAL A 277 -8.28 -10.61 19.01
C VAL A 277 -9.14 -9.62 19.81
N ILE A 278 -8.49 -8.87 20.70
CA ILE A 278 -9.07 -7.65 21.24
C ILE A 278 -9.31 -6.78 20.02
N TRP A 279 -10.58 -6.50 19.75
CA TRP A 279 -11.05 -5.81 18.56
C TRP A 279 -10.23 -4.53 18.32
N ILE A 280 -9.34 -4.55 17.34
CA ILE A 280 -8.75 -3.34 16.77
C ILE A 280 -9.54 -3.07 15.50
N THR A 281 -10.46 -2.13 15.64
CA THR A 281 -11.33 -1.59 14.61
C THR A 281 -10.51 -1.07 13.42
N GLY A 282 -10.31 -1.92 12.41
CA GLY A 282 -10.31 -1.45 11.03
C GLY A 282 -11.73 -0.98 10.74
N SER A 283 -11.95 0.33 10.82
CA SER A 283 -13.24 0.98 10.58
C SER A 283 -13.97 0.34 9.38
N ARG A 284 -15.14 -0.25 9.67
CA ARG A 284 -16.19 -0.75 8.73
C ARG A 284 -15.88 -1.95 7.82
N GLY A 285 -14.63 -2.28 7.48
CA GLY A 285 -14.34 -3.25 6.42
C GLY A 285 -14.70 -4.72 6.68
N PHE A 286 -14.60 -5.21 7.92
CA PHE A 286 -14.94 -6.61 8.24
C PHE A 286 -16.40 -6.81 8.67
N ALA A 287 -17.05 -5.78 9.20
CA ALA A 287 -18.46 -5.84 9.56
C ALA A 287 -19.37 -5.96 8.32
N LEU A 288 -18.89 -5.47 7.16
CA LEU A 288 -19.62 -5.50 5.88
C LEU A 288 -19.76 -6.92 5.28
N LEU A 289 -18.88 -7.87 5.62
CA LEU A 289 -18.98 -9.25 5.11
C LEU A 289 -20.04 -10.10 5.85
N LYS A 290 -20.64 -9.60 6.93
CA LYS A 290 -21.72 -10.30 7.68
C LYS A 290 -23.08 -9.60 7.63
N ARG A 291 -23.23 -8.48 6.92
CA ARG A 291 -24.53 -7.79 6.81
C ARG A 291 -24.86 -7.45 5.36
N PRO A 292 -25.74 -8.22 4.70
CA PRO A 292 -26.41 -7.73 3.52
C PRO A 292 -27.43 -6.67 3.96
N LYS A 293 -27.31 -5.46 3.41
CA LYS A 293 -28.19 -4.29 3.64
C LYS A 293 -27.92 -3.56 4.96
N ASP A 294 -27.09 -2.51 4.91
CA ASP A 294 -27.43 -1.17 5.42
C ASP A 294 -26.27 -0.18 5.19
N MET A 295 -26.49 0.66 4.17
CA MET A 295 -26.05 2.04 3.94
C MET A 295 -24.79 2.64 4.62
N ILE A 296 -23.87 3.06 3.75
CA ILE A 296 -23.32 4.43 3.64
C ILE A 296 -23.88 5.42 4.68
N THR A 297 -23.06 5.90 5.64
CA THR A 297 -22.75 7.33 5.86
C THR A 297 -21.76 7.54 7.02
N LEU A 298 -20.68 8.26 6.72
CA LEU A 298 -19.99 9.34 7.46
C LEU A 298 -18.54 9.38 6.95
#